data_AF-A0A2D8UIY8-F1
#
_entry.id   AF-A0A2D8UIY8-F1
#
_cell.length_a   1.000
_cell.length_b   1.000
_cell.length_c   1.000
_cell.angle_alpha   90.00
_cell.angle_beta   90.00
_cell.angle_gamma   90.00
#
_symmetry.space_group_name_H-M   'P 1'
#
loop_
_entity.id
_entity.type
_entity.pdbx_description
1 polymer ?
#
loop_
_entity_poly.entity_id
_entity_poly.type
_entity_poly.pdbx_seq_one_letter_code
_entity_poly.pdbx_strand_id
1 'polypeptide(L)'
;MLLPKNSTEIVAFHKLAHVKHWKSIGKEAYKNISKLDREMNVWEQIFKNRDRWTKAELEDALRYINDIRTNPKYGFNELPLDIKL
;
A
#
# COMPACT_ATOMS: atom_id res chain seq x y z
N MET A 1 9.28 -11.40 -2.39
CA MET A 1 8.49 -10.74 -1.33
C MET A 1 8.38 -11.71 -0.17
N LEU A 2 8.74 -11.31 1.05
CA LEU A 2 8.76 -12.20 2.22
C LEU A 2 7.74 -11.70 3.25
N LEU A 3 7.05 -12.65 3.90
CA LEU A 3 6.14 -12.38 5.00
C LEU A 3 6.91 -12.56 6.33
N PRO A 4 7.00 -11.54 7.20
CA PRO A 4 7.68 -11.66 8.49
C PRO A 4 7.02 -12.71 9.41
N LYS A 5 7.79 -13.35 10.29
CA LYS A 5 7.35 -14.48 11.16
C LYS A 5 6.17 -14.15 12.09
N ASN A 6 5.90 -12.88 12.37
CA ASN A 6 4.78 -12.40 13.20
C ASN A 6 3.96 -11.30 12.50
N SER A 7 3.75 -11.42 11.19
CA SER A 7 2.94 -10.46 10.43
C SER A 7 1.47 -10.49 10.86
N THR A 8 0.87 -9.31 11.05
CA THR A 8 -0.59 -9.17 11.19
C THR A 8 -1.31 -9.52 9.89
N GLU A 9 -2.63 -9.77 9.96
CA GLU A 9 -3.43 -10.09 8.77
C GLU A 9 -3.36 -8.98 7.72
N ILE A 10 -3.46 -7.71 8.11
CA ILE A 10 -3.36 -6.58 7.16
C ILE A 10 -1.99 -6.50 6.49
N VAL A 11 -0.90 -6.88 7.17
CA VAL A 11 0.44 -6.96 6.55
C VAL A 11 0.49 -8.10 5.54
N ALA A 12 -0.08 -9.26 5.86
CA ALA A 12 -0.19 -10.36 4.91
C ALA A 12 -1.03 -9.97 3.68
N PHE A 13 -2.14 -9.25 3.90
CA PHE A 13 -2.97 -8.71 2.83
C PHE A 13 -2.21 -7.70 1.95
N HIS A 14 -1.46 -6.78 2.55
CA HIS A 14 -0.59 -5.84 1.84
C HIS A 14 0.40 -6.61 0.93
N LYS A 15 1.05 -7.67 1.44
CA LYS A 15 1.96 -8.47 0.62
C LYS A 15 1.23 -9.21 -0.51
N LEU A 16 0.05 -9.74 -0.24
CA LEU A 16 -0.78 -10.36 -1.27
C LEU A 16 -1.23 -9.36 -2.34
N ALA A 17 -1.57 -8.13 -1.97
CA ALA A 17 -1.97 -7.06 -2.90
C ALA A 17 -0.87 -6.75 -3.92
N HIS A 18 0.39 -6.67 -3.47
CA HIS A 18 1.54 -6.55 -4.37
C HIS A 18 1.70 -7.76 -5.31
N VAL A 19 1.52 -8.98 -4.81
CA VAL A 19 1.61 -10.20 -5.63
C VAL A 19 0.48 -10.22 -6.68
N LYS A 20 -0.74 -9.83 -6.30
CA LYS A 20 -1.88 -9.71 -7.24
C LYS A 20 -1.61 -8.66 -8.31
N HIS A 21 -1.10 -7.50 -7.92
CA HIS A 21 -0.74 -6.44 -8.86
C HIS A 21 0.32 -6.93 -9.84
N TRP A 22 1.42 -7.52 -9.35
CA TRP A 22 2.47 -8.11 -10.18
C TRP A 22 1.95 -9.17 -11.15
N LYS A 23 1.05 -10.05 -10.70
CA LYS A 23 0.39 -11.04 -11.57
C LYS A 23 -0.49 -10.40 -12.64
N SER A 24 -1.16 -9.30 -12.32
CA SER A 24 -2.09 -8.61 -13.22
C SER A 24 -1.37 -7.88 -14.35
N ILE A 25 -0.34 -7.09 -14.04
CA ILE A 25 0.36 -6.25 -15.04
C ILE A 25 1.62 -6.91 -15.59
N GLY A 26 2.05 -8.02 -15.00
CA GLY A 26 3.26 -8.74 -15.40
C GLY A 26 4.54 -8.11 -14.86
N LYS A 27 5.63 -8.88 -14.96
CA LYS A 27 6.92 -8.58 -14.33
C LYS A 27 7.54 -7.26 -14.81
N GLU A 28 7.57 -7.04 -16.12
CA GLU A 28 8.27 -5.88 -16.68
C GLU A 28 7.52 -4.58 -16.40
N ALA A 29 6.18 -4.56 -16.56
CA ALA A 29 5.38 -3.39 -16.19
C ALA A 29 5.52 -3.08 -14.69
N TYR A 30 5.43 -4.10 -13.82
CA TYR A 30 5.53 -3.93 -12.38
C TYR A 30 6.90 -3.40 -11.90
N LYS A 31 7.98 -3.69 -12.64
CA LYS A 31 9.30 -3.14 -12.36
C LYS A 31 9.43 -1.67 -12.78
N ASN A 32 8.70 -1.27 -13.83
CA ASN A 32 8.83 0.05 -14.44
C ASN A 32 7.92 1.12 -13.81
N ILE A 33 6.90 0.72 -13.05
CA ILE A 33 6.07 1.66 -12.29
C ILE A 33 6.76 2.13 -11.00
N SER A 34 6.40 3.34 -10.55
CA SER A 34 7.04 3.96 -9.41
C SER A 34 6.75 3.19 -8.10
N LYS A 35 7.51 3.48 -7.04
CA LYS A 35 7.17 2.98 -5.71
C LYS A 35 5.79 3.48 -5.28
N LEU A 36 5.50 4.77 -5.49
CA LEU A 36 4.22 5.35 -5.11
C LEU A 36 3.06 4.66 -5.82
N ASP A 37 3.14 4.40 -7.13
CA ASP A 37 2.08 3.71 -7.87
C ASP A 37 1.81 2.30 -7.33
N ARG A 38 2.87 1.57 -6.97
CA ARG A 38 2.74 0.24 -6.38
C ARG A 38 2.05 0.27 -5.03
N GLU A 39 2.44 1.21 -4.18
CA GLU A 39 1.91 1.34 -2.82
C GLU A 39 0.50 1.94 -2.82
N MET A 40 0.19 2.84 -3.76
CA MET A 40 -1.17 3.35 -4.00
C MET A 40 -2.12 2.21 -4.39
N ASN A 41 -1.69 1.31 -5.28
CA ASN A 41 -2.49 0.14 -5.63
C ASN A 41 -2.79 -0.75 -4.41
N VAL A 42 -1.82 -0.90 -3.49
CA VAL A 42 -2.04 -1.65 -2.25
C VAL A 42 -2.98 -0.93 -1.31
N TRP A 43 -2.80 0.38 -1.12
CA TRP A 43 -3.70 1.22 -0.34
C TRP A 43 -5.15 1.11 -0.84
N GLU A 44 -5.37 1.21 -2.15
CA GLU A 44 -6.71 1.05 -2.73
C GLU A 44 -7.32 -0.32 -2.42
N GLN A 45 -6.53 -1.39 -2.47
CA GLN A 45 -7.02 -2.73 -2.13
C GLN A 45 -7.38 -2.84 -0.64
N ILE A 46 -6.57 -2.25 0.25
CA ILE A 46 -6.86 -2.20 1.70
C ILE A 46 -8.16 -1.43 1.92
N PHE A 47 -8.28 -0.23 1.35
CA PHE A 47 -9.44 0.66 1.55
C PHE A 47 -10.74 0.12 0.94
N LYS A 48 -10.66 -0.56 -0.21
CA LYS A 48 -11.81 -1.30 -0.79
C LYS A 48 -12.32 -2.41 0.13
N ASN A 49 -11.46 -2.94 1.01
CA ASN A 49 -11.79 -3.97 1.99
C ASN A 49 -11.85 -3.41 3.42
N ARG A 50 -12.06 -2.09 3.60
CA ARG A 50 -11.94 -1.41 4.90
C ARG A 50 -12.81 -1.99 6.01
N ASP A 51 -13.97 -2.56 5.69
CA ASP A 51 -14.88 -3.16 6.67
C ASP A 51 -14.29 -4.39 7.38
N ARG A 52 -13.18 -4.95 6.87
CA ARG A 52 -12.44 -6.05 7.49
C ARG A 52 -11.39 -5.59 8.50
N TRP A 53 -11.02 -4.32 8.47
CA TRP A 53 -9.87 -3.80 9.20
C TRP A 53 -10.33 -2.95 10.37
N THR A 54 -9.56 -2.96 11.44
CA THR A 54 -9.79 -2.02 12.53
C THR A 54 -9.46 -0.59 12.08
N LYS A 55 -10.06 0.39 12.75
CA LYS A 55 -9.75 1.81 12.50
C LYS A 55 -8.25 2.10 12.65
N ALA A 56 -7.61 1.54 13.67
CA ALA A 56 -6.18 1.74 13.92
C ALA A 56 -5.31 1.19 12.76
N GLU A 57 -5.66 0.03 12.20
CA GLU A 57 -4.97 -0.54 11.04
C GLU A 57 -5.16 0.29 9.77
N LEU A 58 -6.37 0.82 9.55
CA LEU A 58 -6.65 1.72 8.43
C LEU A 58 -5.89 3.04 8.55
N GLU A 59 -5.85 3.62 9.75
CA GLU A 59 -5.09 4.83 10.02
C GLU A 59 -3.59 4.60 9.82
N ASP A 60 -3.08 3.43 10.20
CA ASP A 60 -1.68 3.07 9.97
C ASP A 60 -1.35 2.92 8.48
N ALA A 61 -2.21 2.22 7.74
CA ALA A 61 -2.08 2.11 6.30
C ALA A 61 -2.16 3.48 5.59
N LEU A 62 -3.06 4.37 6.04
CA LEU A 62 -3.19 5.73 5.52
C LEU A 62 -1.96 6.58 5.83
N ARG A 63 -1.43 6.51 7.06
CA ARG A 63 -0.18 7.17 7.43
C ARG A 63 0.99 6.70 6.58
N TYR A 64 1.09 5.39 6.33
CA TYR A 64 2.17 4.82 5.53
C TYR A 64 2.16 5.35 4.09
N ILE A 65 1.01 5.34 3.41
CA ILE A 65 0.94 5.86 2.05
C ILE A 65 1.17 7.38 2.01
N ASN A 66 0.70 8.11 3.02
CA ASN A 66 0.99 9.55 3.14
C ASN A 66 2.48 9.84 3.39
N ASP A 67 3.21 9.03 4.16
CA ASP A 67 4.68 9.13 4.26
C ASP A 67 5.32 8.94 2.87
N ILE A 68 4.84 7.99 2.07
CA ILE A 68 5.39 7.80 0.72
C ILE A 68 5.11 9.00 -0.20
N ARG A 69 3.91 9.55 -0.15
CA ARG A 69 3.47 10.69 -0.98
C ARG A 69 4.23 11.98 -0.65
N THR A 70 4.43 12.24 0.64
CA THR A 70 4.88 13.55 1.13
C THR A 70 6.38 13.59 1.46
N ASN A 71 7.01 12.46 1.75
CA ASN A 71 8.39 12.44 2.23
C ASN A 71 9.39 12.48 1.07
N PRO A 72 10.22 13.53 0.97
CA PRO A 72 11.18 13.69 -0.13
C PRO A 72 12.17 12.54 -0.27
N LYS A 73 12.39 11.74 0.79
CA LYS A 73 13.28 10.57 0.75
C LYS A 73 12.86 9.52 -0.29
N TYR A 74 11.59 9.53 -0.69
CA TYR A 74 11.09 8.62 -1.73
C TYR A 74 11.06 9.25 -3.13
N GLY A 75 11.47 10.51 -3.26
CA GLY A 75 11.44 11.25 -4.54
C GLY A 75 10.05 11.78 -4.91
N PHE A 76 9.12 11.84 -3.97
CA PHE A 76 7.77 12.38 -4.17
C PHE A 76 7.55 13.61 -3.27
N ASN A 77 6.67 14.50 -3.72
CA ASN A 77 6.25 15.70 -2.99
C ASN A 77 4.79 16.01 -3.31
N GLU A 78 3.95 14.99 -3.14
CA GLU A 78 2.51 15.09 -3.36
C GLU A 78 1.77 15.48 -2.08
N LEU A 79 0.54 15.98 -2.21
CA LEU A 79 -0.34 16.21 -1.08
C LEU A 79 -0.76 14.89 -0.42
N PRO A 80 -0.93 14.86 0.92
CA PRO A 80 -1.46 13.69 1.60
C PRO A 80 -2.91 13.43 1.15
N LEU A 81 -3.31 12.16 1.21
CA LEU A 81 -4.69 11.77 1.06
C LEU A 81 -5.48 12.25 2.29
N ASP A 82 -6.50 13.06 2.07
CA ASP A 82 -7.47 13.49 3.08
C ASP A 82 -8.71 12.59 3.02
N ILE A 83 -8.66 11.48 3.77
CA ILE A 83 -9.70 10.45 3.80
C ILE A 83 -10.22 10.31 5.23
N LYS A 84 -11.54 10.37 5.39
CA LYS A 84 -12.21 10.09 6.67
C LYS A 84 -12.42 8.58 6.83
N LEU A 85 -11.84 8.01 7.89
CA LEU A 85 -11.89 6.58 8.25
C LEU A 85 -12.92 6.29 9.33
#